data_AF-A0A5C8G087-F1
#
_entry.id   AF-A0A5C8G087-F1
#
_cell.length_a   1.000
_cell.length_b   1.000
_cell.length_c   1.000
_cell.angle_alpha   90.00
_cell.angle_beta   90.00
_cell.angle_gamma   90.00
#
_symmetry.space_group_name_H-M   'P 1'
#
loop_
_entity.id
_entity.type
_entity.pdbx_description
1 polymer ?
#
loop_
_entity_poly.entity_id
_entity_poly.type
_entity_poly.pdbx_seq_one_letter_code
_entity_poly.pdbx_strand_id
1 'polypeptide(L)'
;MALKKKPTKSDLYDFENRLVNRLIDKIEDKIIHNSILLNMGENINYNTFLKHKNINYGKEVVLIATGPTLNKYIPIKNAINVGVNQAIYYDKVKLDYYFLQDCKNSTKDIPEFIIKNNDGKCKYFFGTYDMNYFKDMLSESDAILIKNSKRYVVDNLCSYNNLIYDITSLPLQCFGSVVFAAIRFIFWTNPKRIYLVGCDCSKSGHFNQKNNTLDLRRVKLGYLKVKEFRDIYYPKTEIISINPIGLNGIFKYIYSKNGSYIDILKADDYKEYFEDKSYLNSFLENNRRERMDANREDIFAKTRADFHKDRYFFASKYVKDKIVIDTASGTGYGADILYNIGKAKKFTE
;
A
#
# COMPACT_ATOMS: atom_id res chain seq x y z
N MET A 1 8.32 -47.19 -24.94
CA MET A 1 8.15 -46.31 -23.76
C MET A 1 9.27 -46.66 -22.77
N ALA A 2 10.37 -45.89 -22.74
CA ALA A 2 11.51 -46.24 -21.90
C ALA A 2 11.21 -45.89 -20.43
N LEU A 3 11.19 -46.90 -19.57
CA LEU A 3 11.10 -46.74 -18.11
C LEU A 3 12.30 -45.90 -17.64
N LYS A 4 12.04 -44.71 -17.09
CA LYS A 4 13.08 -43.90 -16.44
C LYS A 4 13.70 -44.75 -15.31
N LYS A 5 15.00 -45.04 -15.40
CA LYS A 5 15.77 -45.70 -14.34
C LYS A 5 15.57 -44.94 -13.02
N LYS A 6 15.33 -45.67 -11.93
CA LYS A 6 15.28 -45.08 -10.59
C LYS A 6 16.65 -44.45 -10.26
N PRO A 7 16.68 -43.25 -9.66
CA PRO A 7 17.92 -42.58 -9.29
C PRO A 7 18.72 -43.45 -8.31
N THR A 8 20.02 -43.51 -8.51
CA THR A 8 20.96 -44.21 -7.61
C THR A 8 21.19 -43.40 -6.33
N LYS A 9 21.78 -44.02 -5.30
CA LYS A 9 22.21 -43.30 -4.09
C LYS A 9 23.20 -42.17 -4.41
N SER A 10 24.07 -42.35 -5.40
CA SER A 10 25.00 -41.32 -5.86
C SER A 10 24.27 -40.13 -6.46
N ASP A 11 23.25 -40.38 -7.30
CA ASP A 11 22.45 -39.31 -7.92
C ASP A 11 21.72 -38.45 -6.88
N LEU A 12 21.25 -39.09 -5.79
CA LEU A 12 20.61 -38.40 -4.66
C LEU A 12 21.62 -37.57 -3.86
N TYR A 13 22.80 -38.12 -3.57
CA TYR A 13 23.87 -37.39 -2.86
C TYR A 13 24.37 -36.17 -3.66
N ASP A 14 24.56 -36.32 -4.97
CA ASP A 14 24.95 -35.21 -5.85
C ASP A 14 23.84 -34.16 -5.99
N PHE A 15 22.56 -34.57 -5.90
CA PHE A 15 21.44 -33.63 -5.87
C PHE A 15 21.41 -32.85 -4.54
N GLU A 16 21.58 -33.53 -3.41
CA GLU A 16 21.65 -32.91 -2.08
C GLU A 16 22.83 -31.92 -1.99
N ASN A 17 24.03 -32.31 -2.44
CA ASN A 17 25.19 -31.41 -2.46
C ASN A 17 24.97 -30.18 -3.35
N ARG A 18 24.35 -30.35 -4.52
CA ARG A 18 23.98 -29.20 -5.38
C ARG A 18 22.95 -28.29 -4.71
N LEU A 19 22.02 -28.84 -3.94
CA LEU A 19 21.05 -28.05 -3.19
C LEU A 19 21.73 -27.29 -2.05
N VAL A 20 22.62 -27.94 -1.30
CA VAL A 20 23.39 -27.34 -0.19
C VAL A 20 24.28 -26.23 -0.71
N ASN A 21 25.06 -26.45 -1.77
CA ASN A 21 25.93 -25.41 -2.33
C ASN A 21 25.11 -24.21 -2.81
N ARG A 22 23.97 -24.43 -3.50
CA ARG A 22 23.07 -23.33 -3.88
C ARG A 22 22.48 -22.56 -2.70
N LEU A 23 22.30 -23.21 -1.55
CA LEU A 23 21.85 -22.55 -0.32
C LEU A 23 22.98 -21.72 0.30
N ILE A 24 24.21 -22.25 0.31
CA ILE A 24 25.41 -21.54 0.77
C ILE A 24 25.63 -20.29 -0.08
N ASP A 25 25.64 -20.40 -1.41
CA ASP A 25 25.81 -19.26 -2.32
C ASP A 25 24.78 -18.16 -2.03
N LYS A 26 23.51 -18.54 -1.83
CA LYS A 26 22.44 -17.58 -1.49
C LYS A 26 22.63 -16.90 -0.13
N ILE A 27 23.18 -17.62 0.85
CA ILE A 27 23.47 -17.07 2.18
C ILE A 27 24.63 -16.10 2.07
N GLU A 28 25.70 -16.48 1.38
CA GLU A 28 26.87 -15.63 1.13
C GLU A 28 26.48 -14.34 0.42
N ASP A 29 25.72 -14.44 -0.68
CA ASP A 29 25.19 -13.29 -1.41
C ASP A 29 24.39 -12.34 -0.51
N LYS A 30 23.53 -12.90 0.36
CA LYS A 30 22.73 -12.10 1.29
C LYS A 30 23.58 -11.43 2.37
N ILE A 31 24.62 -12.11 2.87
CA ILE A 31 25.56 -11.55 3.85
C ILE A 31 26.35 -10.40 3.22
N ILE A 32 26.89 -10.60 2.02
CA ILE A 32 27.65 -9.59 1.26
C ILE A 32 26.75 -8.38 1.00
N HIS A 33 25.56 -8.61 0.46
CA HIS A 33 24.58 -7.55 0.18
C HIS A 33 24.24 -6.73 1.43
N ASN A 34 23.90 -7.39 2.54
CA ASN A 34 23.57 -6.69 3.78
C ASN A 34 24.77 -5.91 4.33
N SER A 35 25.99 -6.46 4.24
CA SER A 35 27.21 -5.79 4.69
C SER A 35 27.49 -4.52 3.89
N ILE A 36 27.33 -4.57 2.56
CA ILE A 36 27.45 -3.40 1.68
C ILE A 36 26.43 -2.33 2.08
N LEU A 37 25.15 -2.72 2.22
CA LEU A 37 24.10 -1.77 2.57
C LEU A 37 24.31 -1.13 3.95
N LEU A 38 24.79 -1.89 4.94
CA LEU A 38 25.11 -1.37 6.27
C LEU A 38 26.23 -0.32 6.22
N ASN A 39 27.32 -0.63 5.51
CA ASN A 39 28.46 0.29 5.34
C ASN A 39 28.07 1.57 4.58
N MET A 40 27.21 1.45 3.56
CA MET A 40 26.67 2.61 2.86
C MET A 40 25.76 3.44 3.77
N GLY A 41 24.92 2.76 4.56
CA GLY A 41 23.92 3.35 5.43
C GLY A 41 24.53 4.27 6.47
N GLU A 42 25.58 3.83 7.16
CA GLU A 42 26.20 4.53 8.28
C GLU A 42 26.55 6.00 7.95
N ASN A 43 27.15 6.25 6.79
CA ASN A 43 27.55 7.61 6.40
C ASN A 43 26.46 8.35 5.63
N ILE A 44 25.81 7.70 4.66
CA ILE A 44 24.86 8.37 3.76
C ILE A 44 23.60 8.75 4.54
N ASN A 45 23.01 7.80 5.26
CA ASN A 45 21.75 8.04 5.94
C ASN A 45 21.91 9.00 7.12
N TYR A 46 23.05 8.96 7.82
CA TYR A 46 23.34 9.85 8.93
C TYR A 46 23.36 11.31 8.47
N ASN A 47 24.16 11.60 7.44
CA ASN A 47 24.26 12.95 6.87
C ASN A 47 22.94 13.45 6.26
N THR A 48 22.12 12.54 5.76
CA THR A 48 20.84 12.86 5.14
C THR A 48 19.75 13.14 6.18
N PHE A 49 19.60 12.29 7.19
CA PHE A 49 18.40 12.27 8.04
C PHE A 49 18.59 12.86 9.43
N LEU A 50 19.80 12.87 10.02
CA LEU A 50 19.98 13.29 11.42
C LEU A 50 19.41 14.68 11.68
N LYS A 51 19.71 15.63 10.80
CA LYS A 51 19.25 17.04 10.89
C LYS A 51 17.73 17.22 10.83
N HIS A 52 16.97 16.19 10.48
CA HIS A 52 15.52 16.24 10.36
C HIS A 52 14.80 15.63 11.57
N LYS A 53 15.52 15.16 12.58
CA LYS A 53 14.89 14.58 13.78
C LYS A 53 14.03 15.61 14.48
N ASN A 54 12.77 15.27 14.76
CA ASN A 54 11.79 16.09 15.50
C ASN A 54 11.40 17.46 14.89
N ILE A 55 11.85 17.82 13.68
CA ILE A 55 11.63 19.18 13.13
C ILE A 55 10.16 19.52 12.80
N ASN A 56 9.29 18.51 12.76
CA ASN A 56 7.86 18.65 12.50
C ASN A 56 7.01 18.34 13.72
N TYR A 57 7.60 18.40 14.92
CA TYR A 57 6.85 18.24 16.17
C TYR A 57 5.62 19.13 16.23
N GLY A 58 4.48 18.54 16.60
CA GLY A 58 3.20 19.24 16.68
C GLY A 58 2.52 19.57 15.33
N LYS A 59 3.19 19.33 14.19
CA LYS A 59 2.67 19.68 12.86
C LYS A 59 1.83 18.56 12.25
N GLU A 60 1.02 18.97 11.29
CA GLU A 60 0.25 18.12 10.39
C GLU A 60 1.14 17.80 9.17
N VAL A 61 1.31 16.52 8.83
CA VAL A 61 2.14 16.09 7.69
C VAL A 61 1.30 15.22 6.76
N VAL A 62 1.40 15.45 5.46
CA VAL A 62 0.67 14.71 4.43
C VAL A 62 1.67 13.89 3.62
N LEU A 63 1.49 12.58 3.60
CA LEU A 63 2.20 11.67 2.70
C LEU A 63 1.37 11.51 1.41
N ILE A 64 1.91 12.04 0.31
CA ILE A 64 1.27 12.07 -0.99
C ILE A 64 1.87 10.97 -1.85
N ALA A 65 1.17 9.84 -1.89
CA ALA A 65 1.43 8.74 -2.80
C ALA A 65 0.64 8.94 -4.11
N THR A 66 0.61 7.92 -4.96
CA THR A 66 0.26 8.07 -6.37
C THR A 66 -1.01 7.36 -6.79
N GLY A 67 -1.74 6.74 -5.88
CA GLY A 67 -2.99 6.03 -6.18
C GLY A 67 -4.09 6.97 -6.71
N PRO A 68 -5.07 6.45 -7.47
CA PRO A 68 -6.17 7.23 -8.05
C PRO A 68 -6.93 8.13 -7.08
N THR A 69 -7.02 7.77 -5.79
CA THR A 69 -7.71 8.59 -4.78
C THR A 69 -7.06 9.93 -4.51
N LEU A 70 -5.80 10.14 -4.95
CA LEU A 70 -5.15 11.45 -4.94
C LEU A 70 -5.97 12.50 -5.69
N ASN A 71 -6.68 12.13 -6.76
CA ASN A 71 -7.52 13.07 -7.53
C ASN A 71 -8.67 13.66 -6.69
N LYS A 72 -9.10 12.96 -5.63
CA LYS A 72 -10.14 13.40 -4.70
C LYS A 72 -9.60 14.18 -3.50
N TYR A 73 -8.28 14.36 -3.36
CA TYR A 73 -7.67 15.01 -2.20
C TYR A 73 -8.00 16.50 -2.11
N ILE A 74 -8.41 16.94 -0.92
CA ILE A 74 -8.58 18.36 -0.57
C ILE A 74 -7.39 18.79 0.29
N PRO A 75 -6.52 19.70 -0.19
CA PRO A 75 -5.31 20.09 0.53
C PRO A 75 -5.54 20.50 1.98
N ILE A 76 -4.78 19.90 2.90
CA ILE A 76 -4.76 20.31 4.31
C ILE A 76 -3.95 21.61 4.45
N LYS A 77 -4.59 22.66 4.97
CA LYS A 77 -3.97 23.98 5.15
C LYS A 77 -2.77 23.88 6.10
N ASN A 78 -1.66 24.54 5.73
CA ASN A 78 -0.41 24.62 6.49
C ASN A 78 0.26 23.27 6.80
N ALA A 79 -0.14 22.18 6.13
CA ALA A 79 0.50 20.90 6.29
C ALA A 79 1.83 20.83 5.55
N ILE A 80 2.76 20.06 6.10
CA ILE A 80 4.00 19.68 5.42
C ILE A 80 3.69 18.58 4.41
N ASN A 81 4.01 18.78 3.14
CA ASN A 81 3.70 17.83 2.07
C ASN A 81 4.95 17.02 1.69
N VAL A 82 4.85 15.70 1.81
CA VAL A 82 5.89 14.75 1.43
C VAL A 82 5.40 13.92 0.25
N GLY A 83 5.94 14.17 -0.95
CA GLY A 83 5.57 13.45 -2.16
C GLY A 83 6.48 12.26 -2.46
N VAL A 84 5.97 11.28 -3.21
CA VAL A 84 6.78 10.16 -3.71
C VAL A 84 6.52 9.86 -5.19
N ASN A 85 7.56 9.49 -5.94
CA ASN A 85 7.49 9.12 -7.36
C ASN A 85 6.58 10.08 -8.17
N GLN A 86 5.58 9.57 -8.89
CA GLN A 86 4.72 10.38 -9.77
C GLN A 86 3.90 11.47 -9.03
N ALA A 87 3.88 11.50 -7.69
CA ALA A 87 3.28 12.59 -6.93
C ALA A 87 3.95 13.94 -7.21
N ILE A 88 5.15 13.95 -7.81
CA ILE A 88 5.82 15.18 -8.28
C ILE A 88 5.00 15.95 -9.32
N TYR A 89 4.12 15.27 -10.06
CA TYR A 89 3.25 15.89 -11.06
C TYR A 89 1.94 16.43 -10.47
N TYR A 90 1.68 16.23 -9.17
CA TYR A 90 0.48 16.73 -8.52
C TYR A 90 0.65 18.20 -8.13
N ASP A 91 -0.02 19.09 -8.86
CA ASP A 91 0.20 20.54 -8.82
C ASP A 91 -0.67 21.30 -7.81
N LYS A 92 -1.67 20.64 -7.21
CA LYS A 92 -2.59 21.27 -6.24
C LYS A 92 -1.93 21.61 -4.89
N VAL A 93 -0.71 21.12 -4.64
CA VAL A 93 0.09 21.47 -3.45
C VAL A 93 1.56 21.64 -3.81
N LYS A 94 2.30 22.40 -3.00
CA LYS A 94 3.76 22.45 -3.07
C LYS A 94 4.35 21.42 -2.13
N LEU A 95 5.34 20.67 -2.62
CA LEU A 95 6.06 19.66 -1.83
C LEU A 95 7.18 20.30 -1.02
N ASP A 96 7.26 19.95 0.25
CA ASP A 96 8.38 20.31 1.14
C ASP A 96 9.50 19.28 1.05
N TYR A 97 9.11 18.01 0.90
CA TYR A 97 10.01 16.87 0.78
C TYR A 97 9.54 15.94 -0.34
N TYR A 98 10.47 15.29 -1.02
CA TYR A 98 10.15 14.37 -2.09
C TYR A 98 11.08 13.15 -2.10
N PHE A 99 10.53 11.95 -2.30
CA PHE A 99 11.29 10.71 -2.40
C PHE A 99 11.12 10.03 -3.76
N LEU A 100 12.24 9.57 -4.33
CA LEU A 100 12.28 8.77 -5.56
C LEU A 100 13.31 7.65 -5.41
N GLN A 101 12.93 6.40 -5.70
CA GLN A 101 13.82 5.23 -5.59
C GLN A 101 14.25 4.67 -6.94
N ASP A 102 13.38 4.77 -7.94
CA ASP A 102 13.60 4.22 -9.27
C ASP A 102 13.20 5.22 -10.36
N CYS A 103 14.00 5.28 -11.41
CA CYS A 103 13.84 6.09 -12.62
C CYS A 103 13.61 5.18 -13.84
N LYS A 104 12.61 4.29 -13.75
CA LYS A 104 12.23 3.35 -14.82
C LYS A 104 10.77 3.51 -15.20
N ASN A 105 10.41 2.99 -16.37
CA ASN A 105 9.02 2.94 -16.81
C ASN A 105 8.35 4.32 -16.70
N SER A 106 7.36 4.47 -15.81
CA SER A 106 6.61 5.71 -15.59
C SER A 106 7.29 6.72 -14.67
N THR A 107 8.55 6.52 -14.28
CA THR A 107 9.34 7.49 -13.51
C THR A 107 10.62 7.92 -14.24
N LYS A 108 10.83 7.47 -15.49
CA LYS A 108 12.06 7.72 -16.25
C LYS A 108 12.33 9.20 -16.55
N ASP A 109 11.28 10.00 -16.69
CA ASP A 109 11.33 11.42 -17.05
C ASP A 109 11.32 12.35 -15.82
N ILE A 110 11.08 11.80 -14.62
CA ILE A 110 11.08 12.56 -13.36
C ILE A 110 12.38 13.36 -13.14
N PRO A 111 13.59 12.83 -13.40
CA PRO A 111 14.82 13.59 -13.23
C PRO A 111 14.83 14.88 -14.06
N GLU A 112 14.52 14.76 -15.35
CA GLU A 112 14.47 15.90 -16.27
C GLU A 112 13.36 16.89 -15.87
N PHE A 113 12.21 16.38 -15.47
CA PHE A 113 11.11 17.20 -14.95
C PHE A 113 11.56 18.01 -13.72
N ILE A 114 12.25 17.38 -12.76
CA ILE A 114 12.75 18.07 -11.57
C ILE A 114 13.79 19.12 -11.96
N ILE A 115 14.78 18.78 -12.79
CA ILE A 115 15.84 19.72 -13.22
C ILE A 115 15.23 20.98 -13.84
N LYS A 116 14.19 20.83 -14.66
CA LYS A 116 13.50 21.96 -15.31
C LYS A 116 12.65 22.80 -14.35
N ASN A 117 12.11 22.21 -13.29
CA ASN A 117 11.10 22.84 -12.42
C ASN A 117 11.57 23.10 -10.97
N ASN A 118 12.83 22.79 -10.64
CA ASN A 118 13.34 22.92 -9.28
C ASN A 118 13.56 24.39 -8.89
N ASP A 119 12.68 24.90 -8.02
CA ASP A 119 12.73 26.26 -7.47
C ASP A 119 13.59 26.38 -6.20
N GLY A 120 14.21 25.28 -5.76
CA GLY A 120 15.06 25.22 -4.57
C GLY A 120 14.30 25.15 -3.24
N LYS A 121 12.97 25.03 -3.22
CA LYS A 121 12.20 24.95 -1.96
C LYS A 121 12.01 23.53 -1.46
N CYS A 122 11.78 22.58 -2.37
CA CYS A 122 11.64 21.16 -2.03
C CYS A 122 13.00 20.53 -1.71
N LYS A 123 13.03 19.65 -0.70
CA LYS A 123 14.17 18.78 -0.41
C LYS A 123 13.95 17.42 -1.06
N TYR A 124 14.91 16.99 -1.89
CA TYR A 124 14.79 15.76 -2.66
C TYR A 124 15.64 14.64 -2.05
N PHE A 125 15.06 13.47 -1.87
CA PHE A 125 15.71 12.27 -1.35
C PHE A 125 15.68 11.17 -2.41
N PHE A 126 16.86 10.81 -2.91
CA PHE A 126 17.02 9.81 -3.96
C PHE A 126 17.59 8.51 -3.39
N GLY A 127 16.86 7.42 -3.60
CA GLY A 127 17.27 6.09 -3.16
C GLY A 127 18.57 5.65 -3.84
N THR A 128 19.41 4.95 -3.09
CA THR A 128 20.59 4.24 -3.58
C THR A 128 20.72 2.89 -2.86
N TYR A 129 21.44 1.96 -3.49
CA TYR A 129 21.66 0.57 -3.08
C TYR A 129 22.83 0.00 -3.89
N ASP A 130 23.14 -1.27 -3.72
CA ASP A 130 24.18 -1.95 -4.48
C ASP A 130 23.85 -2.02 -6.00
N MET A 131 24.80 -1.58 -6.83
CA MET A 131 24.74 -1.55 -8.30
C MET A 131 24.31 -2.89 -8.93
N ASN A 132 24.60 -4.02 -8.28
CA ASN A 132 24.22 -5.34 -8.78
C ASN A 132 22.69 -5.56 -8.83
N TYR A 133 21.93 -4.81 -8.04
CA TYR A 133 20.51 -5.11 -7.80
C TYR A 133 19.54 -4.20 -8.55
N PHE A 134 19.99 -3.07 -9.11
CA PHE A 134 19.10 -2.20 -9.88
C PHE A 134 19.91 -1.19 -10.69
N LYS A 135 19.64 -1.15 -11.99
CA LYS A 135 20.29 -0.25 -12.94
C LYS A 135 19.53 1.06 -13.15
N ASP A 136 18.34 1.16 -12.58
CA ASP A 136 17.39 2.23 -12.86
C ASP A 136 17.38 3.33 -11.79
N MET A 137 18.52 3.64 -11.18
CA MET A 137 18.63 4.76 -10.25
C MET A 137 18.74 6.10 -10.97
N LEU A 138 18.45 7.19 -10.25
CA LEU A 138 18.91 8.51 -10.66
C LEU A 138 20.44 8.53 -10.76
N SER A 139 20.96 8.93 -11.93
CA SER A 139 22.40 9.08 -12.15
C SER A 139 22.99 10.18 -11.27
N GLU A 140 24.27 10.09 -10.93
CA GLU A 140 24.91 11.16 -10.15
C GLU A 140 25.04 12.46 -10.95
N SER A 141 25.24 12.36 -12.27
CA SER A 141 25.26 13.50 -13.18
C SER A 141 23.96 14.29 -13.17
N ASP A 142 22.81 13.62 -13.04
CA ASP A 142 21.52 14.31 -12.90
C ASP A 142 21.31 14.82 -11.47
N ALA A 143 21.73 14.05 -10.46
CA ALA A 143 21.54 14.40 -9.06
C ALA A 143 22.22 15.72 -8.66
N ILE A 144 23.40 16.01 -9.20
CA ILE A 144 24.13 17.27 -8.95
C ILE A 144 23.44 18.50 -9.55
N LEU A 145 22.60 18.33 -10.59
CA LEU A 145 21.83 19.40 -11.20
C LEU A 145 20.57 19.74 -10.38
N ILE A 146 20.15 18.84 -9.49
CA ILE A 146 18.97 19.00 -8.64
C ILE A 146 19.39 19.65 -7.32
N LYS A 147 19.01 20.92 -7.13
CA LYS A 147 19.19 21.64 -5.86
C LYS A 147 18.52 20.91 -4.71
N ASN A 148 19.14 20.97 -3.52
CA ASN A 148 18.67 20.35 -2.28
C ASN A 148 18.41 18.83 -2.39
N SER A 149 19.15 18.15 -3.24
CA SER A 149 19.15 16.69 -3.34
C SER A 149 20.04 16.04 -2.29
N LYS A 150 19.63 14.86 -1.81
CA LYS A 150 20.40 13.97 -0.95
C LYS A 150 20.14 12.52 -1.32
N ARG A 151 21.14 11.66 -1.09
CA ARG A 151 21.01 10.20 -1.22
C ARG A 151 20.54 9.57 0.08
N TYR A 152 19.87 8.44 -0.01
CA TYR A 152 19.61 7.55 1.12
C TYR A 152 19.62 6.09 0.69
N VAL A 153 20.01 5.21 1.60
CA VAL A 153 20.18 3.79 1.33
C VAL A 153 18.87 3.03 1.54
N VAL A 154 18.51 2.19 0.57
CA VAL A 154 17.28 1.40 0.55
C VAL A 154 17.61 -0.09 0.71
N ASP A 155 16.85 -0.79 1.55
CA ASP A 155 16.80 -2.26 1.58
C ASP A 155 15.58 -2.73 0.75
N ASN A 156 15.83 -2.96 -0.54
CA ASN A 156 14.78 -3.38 -1.47
C ASN A 156 14.41 -4.86 -1.31
N LEU A 157 15.36 -5.70 -0.87
CA LEU A 157 15.09 -7.10 -0.57
C LEU A 157 14.15 -7.24 0.63
N CYS A 158 14.08 -6.20 1.48
CA CYS A 158 13.46 -6.24 2.80
C CYS A 158 14.01 -7.44 3.56
N SER A 159 15.33 -7.46 3.70
CA SER A 159 16.10 -8.51 4.39
C SER A 159 15.55 -8.80 5.79
N TYR A 160 14.83 -7.82 6.37
CA TYR A 160 14.07 -7.92 7.60
C TYR A 160 12.62 -7.45 7.41
N ASN A 161 11.64 -8.25 7.82
CA ASN A 161 10.19 -7.98 7.67
C ASN A 161 9.63 -7.00 8.73
N ASN A 162 10.42 -6.03 9.18
CA ASN A 162 9.98 -4.98 10.10
C ASN A 162 10.52 -3.61 9.68
N LEU A 163 9.89 -2.55 10.18
CA LEU A 163 10.42 -1.20 10.07
C LEU A 163 11.40 -0.97 11.22
N ILE A 164 12.58 -0.46 10.88
CA ILE A 164 13.59 -0.07 11.87
C ILE A 164 13.39 1.38 12.32
N TYR A 165 13.70 1.63 13.60
CA TYR A 165 13.53 2.93 14.22
C TYR A 165 14.59 3.94 13.77
N ASP A 166 15.86 3.57 13.89
CA ASP A 166 16.95 4.46 13.52
C ASP A 166 17.12 4.47 12.00
N ILE A 167 16.70 5.57 11.37
CA ILE A 167 16.86 5.78 9.93
C ILE A 167 18.21 6.39 9.57
N THR A 168 19.08 6.69 10.54
CA THR A 168 20.39 7.34 10.30
C THR A 168 21.50 6.34 10.07
N SER A 169 21.44 5.16 10.67
CA SER A 169 22.50 4.15 10.62
C SER A 169 22.18 2.97 9.71
N LEU A 170 20.90 2.79 9.35
CA LEU A 170 20.44 1.57 8.72
C LEU A 170 19.62 1.82 7.42
N PRO A 171 19.70 0.91 6.44
CA PRO A 171 18.92 0.99 5.19
C PRO A 171 17.40 1.04 5.40
N LEU A 172 16.69 1.75 4.52
CA LEU A 172 15.24 1.89 4.61
C LEU A 172 14.52 0.74 3.88
N GLN A 173 13.75 -0.08 4.60
CA GLN A 173 12.91 -1.13 4.01
C GLN A 173 11.79 -0.51 3.17
N CYS A 174 11.60 -1.00 1.94
CA CYS A 174 10.62 -0.46 1.02
C CYS A 174 9.30 -1.24 0.97
N PHE A 175 9.19 -2.50 1.43
CA PHE A 175 7.97 -3.32 1.28
C PHE A 175 7.32 -3.27 -0.12
N GLY A 176 8.13 -3.07 -1.18
CA GLY A 176 7.65 -2.93 -2.55
C GLY A 176 7.13 -1.54 -2.94
N SER A 177 7.32 -0.50 -2.11
CA SER A 177 6.93 0.87 -2.40
C SER A 177 7.81 1.93 -1.69
N VAL A 178 8.17 2.99 -2.41
CA VAL A 178 8.88 4.16 -1.84
C VAL A 178 8.15 4.82 -0.67
N VAL A 179 6.83 4.64 -0.58
CA VAL A 179 5.99 5.15 0.52
C VAL A 179 6.55 4.77 1.89
N PHE A 180 7.13 3.57 2.03
CA PHE A 180 7.63 3.08 3.31
C PHE A 180 8.94 3.73 3.74
N ALA A 181 9.75 4.20 2.80
CA ALA A 181 10.89 5.05 3.12
C ALA A 181 10.43 6.45 3.57
N ALA A 182 9.50 7.04 2.80
CA ALA A 182 8.97 8.37 3.11
C ALA A 182 8.24 8.42 4.45
N ILE A 183 7.40 7.43 4.78
CA ILE A 183 6.66 7.43 6.04
C ILE A 183 7.57 7.28 7.26
N ARG A 184 8.68 6.54 7.13
CA ARG A 184 9.70 6.44 8.18
C ARG A 184 10.42 7.75 8.40
N PHE A 185 10.75 8.46 7.32
CA PHE A 185 11.24 9.84 7.43
C PHE A 185 10.22 10.75 8.13
N ILE A 186 8.93 10.64 7.78
CA ILE A 186 7.88 11.42 8.44
C ILE A 186 7.86 11.13 9.94
N PHE A 187 7.85 9.87 10.37
CA PHE A 187 7.96 9.53 11.79
C PHE A 187 9.19 10.11 12.46
N TRP A 188 10.36 10.05 11.79
CA TRP A 188 11.60 10.64 12.31
C TRP A 188 11.48 12.14 12.59
N THR A 189 10.66 12.85 11.81
CA THR A 189 10.35 14.27 12.05
C THR A 189 9.34 14.51 13.19
N ASN A 190 8.76 13.45 13.76
CA ASN A 190 7.90 13.39 14.94
C ASN A 190 6.60 14.25 14.88
N PRO A 191 5.76 14.10 13.86
CA PRO A 191 4.56 14.92 13.71
C PRO A 191 3.45 14.57 14.71
N LYS A 192 2.51 15.50 14.88
CA LYS A 192 1.25 15.25 15.59
C LYS A 192 0.38 14.26 14.83
N ARG A 193 0.28 14.43 13.51
CA ARG A 193 -0.58 13.62 12.65
C ARG A 193 0.01 13.45 11.25
N ILE A 194 -0.20 12.26 10.71
CA ILE A 194 0.13 11.86 9.35
C ILE A 194 -1.18 11.60 8.58
N TYR A 195 -1.37 12.28 7.45
CA TYR A 195 -2.43 11.96 6.50
C TYR A 195 -1.87 11.12 5.36
N LEU A 196 -2.51 10.00 5.06
CA LEU A 196 -2.18 9.15 3.93
C LEU A 196 -3.09 9.50 2.76
N VAL A 197 -2.51 9.97 1.65
CA VAL A 197 -3.24 10.43 0.46
C VAL A 197 -2.73 9.69 -0.77
N GLY A 198 -3.62 9.13 -1.58
CA GLY A 198 -3.21 8.32 -2.74
C GLY A 198 -2.50 7.02 -2.35
N CYS A 199 -2.65 6.58 -1.09
CA CYS A 199 -2.04 5.37 -0.54
C CYS A 199 -2.85 4.09 -0.90
N ASP A 200 -3.30 4.00 -2.15
CA ASP A 200 -4.24 2.96 -2.58
C ASP A 200 -3.56 1.60 -2.69
N CYS A 201 -4.07 0.63 -1.94
CA CYS A 201 -3.67 -0.78 -2.01
C CYS A 201 -4.53 -1.55 -3.02
N SER A 202 -4.52 -1.09 -4.28
CA SER A 202 -5.21 -1.73 -5.41
C SER A 202 -4.34 -1.77 -6.68
N LYS A 203 -4.81 -2.49 -7.69
CA LYS A 203 -4.19 -2.55 -9.02
C LYS A 203 -4.75 -1.50 -9.99
N SER A 204 -5.46 -0.50 -9.49
CA SER A 204 -6.21 0.47 -10.31
C SER A 204 -5.33 1.53 -11.00
N GLY A 205 -4.00 1.39 -10.96
CA GLY A 205 -3.08 2.36 -11.55
C GLY A 205 -2.55 3.39 -10.57
N HIS A 206 -2.11 4.50 -11.15
CA HIS A 206 -1.73 5.75 -10.51
C HIS A 206 -2.79 6.83 -10.86
N PHE A 207 -2.76 7.98 -10.21
CA PHE A 207 -3.72 9.07 -10.42
C PHE A 207 -3.72 9.66 -11.85
N ASN A 208 -2.62 9.49 -12.57
CA ASN A 208 -2.39 9.98 -13.92
C ASN A 208 -2.27 8.84 -14.98
N GLN A 209 -2.33 7.56 -14.59
CA GLN A 209 -2.19 6.43 -15.52
C GLN A 209 -2.79 5.12 -14.97
N LYS A 210 -3.27 4.22 -15.84
CA LYS A 210 -4.01 3.02 -15.39
C LYS A 210 -3.15 1.77 -15.11
N ASN A 211 -1.85 1.79 -15.39
CA ASN A 211 -0.99 0.61 -15.23
C ASN A 211 -0.37 0.54 -13.82
N ASN A 212 -0.40 -0.65 -13.20
CA ASN A 212 0.26 -0.91 -11.93
C ASN A 212 0.75 -2.36 -11.80
N THR A 213 1.97 -2.55 -11.30
CA THR A 213 2.59 -3.86 -10.99
C THR A 213 2.73 -4.09 -9.48
N LEU A 214 2.02 -3.32 -8.65
CA LEU A 214 2.12 -3.35 -7.19
C LEU A 214 1.84 -4.74 -6.59
N ASP A 215 2.78 -5.22 -5.77
CA ASP A 215 2.54 -6.39 -4.91
C ASP A 215 1.69 -6.01 -3.71
N LEU A 216 0.38 -6.16 -3.87
CA LEU A 216 -0.61 -5.81 -2.83
C LEU A 216 -0.37 -6.53 -1.50
N ARG A 217 0.18 -7.75 -1.51
CA ARG A 217 0.40 -8.50 -0.26
C ARG A 217 1.54 -7.86 0.53
N ARG A 218 2.65 -7.55 -0.16
CA ARG A 218 3.84 -6.94 0.46
C ARG A 218 3.54 -5.52 0.96
N VAL A 219 2.79 -4.74 0.19
CA VAL A 219 2.39 -3.39 0.59
C VAL A 219 1.43 -3.41 1.78
N LYS A 220 0.42 -4.28 1.79
CA LYS A 220 -0.47 -4.43 2.95
C LYS A 220 0.31 -4.84 4.22
N LEU A 221 1.26 -5.76 4.09
CA LEU A 221 2.16 -6.11 5.18
C LEU A 221 2.94 -4.88 5.68
N GLY A 222 3.48 -4.07 4.76
CA GLY A 222 4.17 -2.83 5.12
C GLY A 222 3.30 -1.88 5.95
N TYR A 223 2.02 -1.68 5.59
CA TYR A 223 1.13 -0.81 6.37
C TYR A 223 0.76 -1.39 7.74
N LEU A 224 0.64 -2.72 7.87
CA LEU A 224 0.50 -3.36 9.18
C LEU A 224 1.75 -3.10 10.04
N LYS A 225 2.94 -3.16 9.43
CA LYS A 225 4.20 -2.83 10.11
C LYS A 225 4.32 -1.35 10.46
N VAL A 226 3.77 -0.45 9.64
CA VAL A 226 3.63 0.99 9.98
C VAL A 226 2.78 1.17 11.25
N LYS A 227 1.67 0.44 11.36
CA LYS A 227 0.80 0.51 12.55
C LYS A 227 1.55 0.04 13.80
N GLU A 228 2.15 -1.14 13.76
CA GLU A 228 2.96 -1.69 14.84
C GLU A 228 4.09 -0.74 15.24
N PHE A 229 4.83 -0.21 14.27
CA PHE A 229 5.90 0.75 14.48
C PHE A 229 5.42 2.04 15.15
N ARG A 230 4.29 2.58 14.70
CA ARG A 230 3.67 3.76 15.32
C ARG A 230 3.30 3.48 16.77
N ASP A 231 2.65 2.35 17.03
CA ASP A 231 2.17 2.02 18.37
C ASP A 231 3.31 1.84 19.38
N ILE A 232 4.47 1.35 18.92
CA ILE A 232 5.68 1.16 19.76
C ILE A 232 6.46 2.47 19.94
N TYR A 233 6.81 3.16 18.84
CA TYR A 233 7.80 4.24 18.88
C TYR A 233 7.19 5.65 18.87
N TYR A 234 5.98 5.80 18.32
CA TYR A 234 5.29 7.08 18.14
C TYR A 234 3.81 7.01 18.56
N PRO A 235 3.47 6.52 19.78
CA PRO A 235 2.08 6.22 20.14
C PRO A 235 1.15 7.43 20.12
N LYS A 236 1.70 8.64 20.21
CA LYS A 236 0.97 9.92 20.16
C LYS A 236 0.74 10.46 18.75
N THR A 237 1.47 9.95 17.75
CA THR A 237 1.29 10.38 16.35
C THR A 237 0.06 9.68 15.77
N GLU A 238 -0.93 10.46 15.35
CA GLU A 238 -2.13 9.94 14.71
C GLU A 238 -1.89 9.66 13.22
N ILE A 239 -2.54 8.63 12.68
CA ILE A 239 -2.55 8.34 11.24
C ILE A 239 -3.99 8.34 10.75
N ILE A 240 -4.28 9.14 9.73
CA ILE A 240 -5.58 9.22 9.07
C ILE A 240 -5.41 8.90 7.58
N SER A 241 -6.11 7.89 7.09
CA SER A 241 -6.18 7.57 5.67
C SER A 241 -7.29 8.37 5.01
N ILE A 242 -6.97 9.16 4.00
CA ILE A 242 -7.95 9.92 3.22
C ILE A 242 -8.38 9.07 2.03
N ASN A 243 -9.69 8.86 1.86
CA ASN A 243 -10.28 8.05 0.79
C ASN A 243 -9.62 6.66 0.67
N PRO A 244 -9.51 5.88 1.75
CA PRO A 244 -8.77 4.62 1.73
C PRO A 244 -9.30 3.62 0.70
N ILE A 245 -8.40 3.04 -0.10
CA ILE A 245 -8.64 1.83 -0.87
C ILE A 245 -7.69 0.73 -0.37
N GLY A 246 -8.27 -0.34 0.17
CA GLY A 246 -7.50 -1.51 0.65
C GLY A 246 -6.77 -1.33 1.99
N LEU A 247 -6.94 -0.18 2.67
CA LEU A 247 -6.39 0.12 4.02
C LEU A 247 -7.47 0.23 5.11
N ASN A 248 -8.74 -0.04 4.78
CA ASN A 248 -9.86 0.03 5.72
C ASN A 248 -9.60 -0.85 6.95
N GLY A 249 -9.80 -0.28 8.14
CA GLY A 249 -9.60 -0.99 9.42
C GLY A 249 -8.15 -1.02 9.95
N ILE A 250 -7.16 -0.56 9.17
CA ILE A 250 -5.78 -0.45 9.67
C ILE A 250 -5.63 0.85 10.47
N PHE A 251 -6.02 1.98 9.88
CA PHE A 251 -5.96 3.31 10.46
C PHE A 251 -7.35 3.96 10.54
N LYS A 252 -7.45 5.10 11.23
CA LYS A 252 -8.63 5.96 11.10
C LYS A 252 -8.73 6.46 9.66
N TYR A 253 -9.93 6.77 9.20
CA TYR A 253 -10.13 7.23 7.83
C TYR A 253 -11.23 8.27 7.72
N ILE A 254 -11.12 9.10 6.68
CA ILE A 254 -12.08 10.13 6.29
C ILE A 254 -12.24 10.14 4.77
N TYR A 255 -13.35 10.66 4.28
CA TYR A 255 -13.68 10.74 2.85
C TYR A 255 -13.87 12.18 2.41
N SER A 256 -13.45 12.53 1.19
CA SER A 256 -13.67 13.87 0.64
C SER A 256 -14.95 13.93 -0.18
N LYS A 257 -15.91 14.76 0.23
CA LYS A 257 -17.20 14.95 -0.43
C LYS A 257 -17.56 16.43 -0.50
N ASN A 258 -18.02 16.88 -1.67
CA ASN A 258 -18.50 18.26 -1.89
C ASN A 258 -17.53 19.33 -1.35
N GLY A 259 -16.21 19.15 -1.54
CA GLY A 259 -15.20 20.09 -1.07
C GLY A 259 -14.90 20.07 0.44
N SER A 260 -15.41 19.08 1.17
CA SER A 260 -15.18 18.90 2.61
C SER A 260 -14.81 17.45 2.98
N TYR A 261 -14.36 17.22 4.21
CA TYR A 261 -14.12 15.86 4.73
C TYR A 261 -15.29 15.38 5.60
N ILE A 262 -15.65 14.11 5.47
CA ILE A 262 -16.67 13.42 6.25
C ILE A 262 -16.12 12.12 6.83
N ASP A 263 -16.61 11.72 8.01
CA ASP A 263 -16.14 10.51 8.70
C ASP A 263 -16.85 9.23 8.24
N ILE A 264 -18.07 9.35 7.71
CA ILE A 264 -18.93 8.21 7.34
C ILE A 264 -19.57 8.46 5.98
N LEU A 265 -19.44 7.51 5.07
CA LEU A 265 -20.19 7.48 3.80
C LEU A 265 -21.62 6.99 4.05
N LYS A 266 -22.62 7.65 3.48
CA LYS A 266 -23.99 7.09 3.44
C LYS A 266 -24.04 5.92 2.47
N ALA A 267 -25.02 5.03 2.61
CA ALA A 267 -25.16 3.83 1.76
C ALA A 267 -25.14 4.17 0.25
N ASP A 268 -25.76 5.28 -0.15
CA ASP A 268 -25.80 5.73 -1.55
C ASP A 268 -24.44 6.24 -2.05
N ASP A 269 -23.60 6.76 -1.14
CA ASP A 269 -22.27 7.29 -1.46
C ASP A 269 -21.28 6.18 -1.81
N TYR A 270 -21.50 4.95 -1.31
CA TYR A 270 -20.62 3.82 -1.63
C TYR A 270 -20.52 3.56 -3.14
N LYS A 271 -21.56 3.87 -3.92
CA LYS A 271 -21.50 3.72 -5.38
C LYS A 271 -20.44 4.63 -5.99
N GLU A 272 -20.30 5.88 -5.53
CA GLU A 272 -19.34 6.87 -6.05
C GLU A 272 -17.87 6.58 -5.68
N TYR A 273 -17.64 5.90 -4.56
CA TYR A 273 -16.28 5.57 -4.09
C TYR A 273 -15.81 4.17 -4.51
N PHE A 274 -16.75 3.26 -4.76
CA PHE A 274 -16.46 1.84 -4.99
C PHE A 274 -17.04 1.31 -6.31
N GLU A 275 -17.17 2.15 -7.35
CA GLU A 275 -17.58 1.71 -8.72
C GLU A 275 -16.72 0.56 -9.27
N ASP A 276 -15.54 0.32 -8.69
CA ASP A 276 -14.70 -0.80 -9.05
C ASP A 276 -15.23 -2.12 -8.46
N LYS A 277 -15.87 -2.92 -9.33
CA LYS A 277 -16.24 -4.32 -9.05
C LYS A 277 -15.06 -5.12 -8.47
N SER A 278 -13.80 -4.74 -8.73
CA SER A 278 -12.63 -5.40 -8.15
C SER A 278 -12.57 -5.32 -6.62
N TYR A 279 -13.02 -4.22 -6.01
CA TYR A 279 -13.06 -4.09 -4.56
C TYR A 279 -14.12 -5.00 -3.95
N LEU A 280 -15.35 -4.99 -4.50
CA LEU A 280 -16.41 -5.88 -4.06
C LEU A 280 -15.99 -7.34 -4.22
N ASN A 281 -15.35 -7.69 -5.35
CA ASN A 281 -14.81 -9.02 -5.58
C ASN A 281 -13.75 -9.38 -4.54
N SER A 282 -12.78 -8.50 -4.30
CA SER A 282 -11.73 -8.74 -3.31
C SER A 282 -12.28 -8.84 -1.89
N PHE A 283 -13.27 -8.03 -1.54
CA PHE A 283 -13.94 -8.10 -0.24
C PHE A 283 -14.66 -9.45 -0.07
N LEU A 284 -15.44 -9.87 -1.07
CA LEU A 284 -16.13 -11.16 -1.05
C LEU A 284 -15.14 -12.33 -1.00
N GLU A 285 -14.04 -12.30 -1.77
CA GLU A 285 -12.99 -13.32 -1.75
C GLU A 285 -12.28 -13.41 -0.39
N ASN A 286 -11.86 -12.28 0.17
CA ASN A 286 -11.13 -12.24 1.45
C ASN A 286 -12.01 -12.71 2.62
N ASN A 287 -13.29 -12.37 2.58
CA ASN A 287 -14.25 -12.72 3.63
C ASN A 287 -15.06 -13.98 3.29
N ARG A 288 -14.66 -14.75 2.27
CA ARG A 288 -15.49 -15.83 1.73
C ARG A 288 -15.81 -16.95 2.72
N ARG A 289 -15.05 -17.08 3.81
CA ARG A 289 -15.33 -18.05 4.88
C ARG A 289 -16.46 -17.59 5.80
N GLU A 290 -16.54 -16.29 6.07
CA GLU A 290 -17.48 -15.68 7.01
C GLU A 290 -18.72 -15.10 6.33
N ARG A 291 -18.58 -14.70 5.06
CA ARG A 291 -19.64 -14.08 4.23
C ARG A 291 -19.90 -14.88 2.97
N MET A 292 -21.07 -14.67 2.37
CA MET A 292 -21.53 -15.39 1.19
C MET A 292 -22.41 -14.49 0.33
N ASP A 293 -22.14 -14.45 -0.98
CA ASP A 293 -23.05 -13.92 -1.99
C ASP A 293 -23.46 -15.05 -2.94
N ALA A 294 -24.72 -15.47 -2.86
CA ALA A 294 -25.21 -16.62 -3.61
C ALA A 294 -25.41 -16.34 -5.11
N ASN A 295 -25.23 -15.10 -5.57
CA ASN A 295 -25.21 -14.76 -6.99
C ASN A 295 -23.79 -14.76 -7.59
N ARG A 296 -22.77 -15.08 -6.79
CA ARG A 296 -21.35 -15.07 -7.18
C ARG A 296 -20.75 -16.48 -7.22
N GLU A 297 -21.28 -17.32 -8.10
CA GLU A 297 -20.78 -18.70 -8.33
C GLU A 297 -19.31 -18.75 -8.82
N ASP A 298 -18.79 -17.61 -9.29
CA ASP A 298 -17.38 -17.42 -9.63
C ASP A 298 -16.45 -17.29 -8.40
N ILE A 299 -16.99 -16.86 -7.25
CA ILE A 299 -16.23 -16.74 -5.98
C ILE A 299 -16.57 -17.88 -5.01
N PHE A 300 -17.83 -18.32 -5.02
CA PHE A 300 -18.36 -19.26 -4.04
C PHE A 300 -18.79 -20.56 -4.69
N ALA A 301 -18.47 -21.67 -4.03
CA ALA A 301 -18.91 -22.99 -4.48
C ALA A 301 -20.44 -23.04 -4.62
N LYS A 302 -20.92 -23.50 -5.77
CA LYS A 302 -22.34 -23.56 -6.13
C LYS A 302 -23.19 -24.25 -5.05
N THR A 303 -22.72 -25.38 -4.51
CA THR A 303 -23.42 -26.11 -3.43
C THR A 303 -23.64 -25.26 -2.18
N ARG A 304 -22.71 -24.36 -1.84
CA ARG A 304 -22.83 -23.45 -0.70
C ARG A 304 -23.73 -22.25 -1.03
N ALA A 305 -23.73 -21.80 -2.29
CA ALA A 305 -24.65 -20.78 -2.78
C ALA A 305 -26.10 -21.27 -2.73
N ASP A 306 -26.35 -22.48 -3.22
CA ASP A 306 -27.67 -23.12 -3.22
C ASP A 306 -28.17 -23.31 -1.79
N PHE A 307 -27.34 -23.89 -0.90
CA PHE A 307 -27.68 -24.01 0.52
C PHE A 307 -27.96 -22.64 1.18
N HIS A 308 -27.29 -21.57 0.76
CA HIS A 308 -27.58 -20.25 1.28
C HIS A 308 -28.92 -19.70 0.78
N LYS A 309 -29.24 -19.86 -0.51
CA LYS A 309 -30.53 -19.48 -1.11
C LYS A 309 -31.69 -20.26 -0.48
N ASP A 310 -31.51 -21.55 -0.21
CA ASP A 310 -32.54 -22.40 0.40
C ASP A 310 -33.03 -21.85 1.74
N ARG A 311 -32.14 -21.25 2.53
CA ARG A 311 -32.52 -20.58 3.79
C ARG A 311 -33.46 -19.39 3.55
N TYR A 312 -33.22 -18.60 2.49
CA TYR A 312 -34.10 -17.50 2.12
C TYR A 312 -35.41 -18.00 1.50
N PHE A 313 -35.40 -19.07 0.71
CA PHE A 313 -36.62 -19.70 0.20
C PHE A 313 -37.46 -20.38 1.30
N PHE A 314 -36.80 -20.90 2.33
CA PHE A 314 -37.48 -21.38 3.52
C PHE A 314 -38.10 -20.19 4.27
N ALA A 315 -37.31 -19.16 4.57
CA ALA A 315 -37.78 -17.97 5.27
C ALA A 315 -38.91 -17.25 4.53
N SER A 316 -38.87 -17.19 3.19
CA SER A 316 -39.87 -16.50 2.37
C SER A 316 -41.29 -17.03 2.60
N LYS A 317 -41.45 -18.29 3.01
CA LYS A 317 -42.74 -18.90 3.34
C LYS A 317 -43.41 -18.28 4.58
N TYR A 318 -42.66 -17.56 5.42
CA TYR A 318 -43.12 -17.11 6.75
C TYR A 318 -43.12 -15.60 6.95
N VAL A 319 -42.75 -14.82 5.92
CA VAL A 319 -42.47 -13.38 6.05
C VAL A 319 -43.53 -12.47 5.43
N LYS A 320 -44.60 -13.05 4.85
CA LYS A 320 -45.67 -12.27 4.22
C LYS A 320 -46.21 -11.22 5.19
N ASP A 321 -46.28 -9.98 4.70
CA ASP A 321 -46.76 -8.79 5.41
C ASP A 321 -45.98 -8.38 6.67
N LYS A 322 -44.85 -9.04 6.95
CA LYS A 322 -43.93 -8.70 8.03
C LYS A 322 -42.84 -7.76 7.52
N ILE A 323 -42.38 -6.88 8.40
CA ILE A 323 -41.19 -6.07 8.14
C ILE A 323 -39.97 -6.96 8.43
N VAL A 324 -39.09 -7.13 7.44
CA VAL A 324 -37.92 -8.01 7.53
C VAL A 324 -36.67 -7.25 7.12
N ILE A 325 -35.61 -7.37 7.92
CA ILE A 325 -34.30 -6.81 7.65
C ILE A 325 -33.35 -7.97 7.33
N ASP A 326 -32.75 -7.93 6.15
CA ASP A 326 -31.71 -8.87 5.75
C ASP A 326 -30.33 -8.29 6.06
N THR A 327 -29.61 -8.95 6.96
CA THR A 327 -28.24 -8.58 7.36
C THR A 327 -27.18 -9.53 6.81
N ALA A 328 -27.60 -10.60 6.12
CA ALA A 328 -26.75 -11.75 5.83
C ALA A 328 -26.39 -11.90 4.35
N SER A 329 -27.23 -11.43 3.41
CA SER A 329 -27.00 -11.69 1.97
C SER A 329 -25.85 -10.89 1.33
N GLY A 330 -25.32 -9.88 2.02
CA GLY A 330 -24.15 -9.10 1.60
C GLY A 330 -24.37 -8.16 0.40
N THR A 331 -25.11 -8.59 -0.62
CA THR A 331 -25.39 -7.83 -1.86
C THR A 331 -26.88 -7.63 -2.13
N GLY A 332 -27.74 -8.03 -1.18
CA GLY A 332 -29.17 -7.75 -1.21
C GLY A 332 -30.02 -8.80 -1.93
N TYR A 333 -29.45 -9.88 -2.44
CA TYR A 333 -30.23 -10.94 -3.10
C TYR A 333 -31.19 -11.66 -2.13
N GLY A 334 -30.82 -11.76 -0.85
CA GLY A 334 -31.67 -12.36 0.19
C GLY A 334 -32.90 -11.50 0.44
N ALA A 335 -32.67 -10.19 0.61
CA ALA A 335 -33.73 -9.19 0.68
C ALA A 335 -34.67 -9.27 -0.53
N ASP A 336 -34.13 -9.42 -1.74
CA ASP A 336 -34.94 -9.55 -2.96
C ASP A 336 -35.86 -10.79 -2.93
N ILE A 337 -35.34 -11.96 -2.52
CA ILE A 337 -36.15 -13.17 -2.33
C ILE A 337 -37.25 -12.94 -1.29
N LEU A 338 -36.92 -12.35 -0.14
CA LEU A 338 -37.87 -12.13 0.94
C LEU A 338 -38.98 -11.13 0.56
N TYR A 339 -38.65 -10.07 -0.18
CA TYR A 339 -39.63 -9.08 -0.63
C TYR A 339 -40.47 -9.58 -1.81
N ASN A 340 -39.84 -10.11 -2.85
CA ASN A 340 -40.54 -10.42 -4.10
C ASN A 340 -41.29 -11.76 -4.02
N ILE A 341 -40.67 -12.77 -3.40
CA ILE A 341 -41.24 -14.12 -3.26
C ILE A 341 -42.01 -14.20 -1.95
N GLY A 342 -41.37 -13.80 -0.84
CA GLY A 342 -41.97 -13.89 0.49
C GLY A 342 -43.04 -12.84 0.78
N LYS A 343 -43.17 -11.80 -0.06
CA LYS A 343 -44.10 -10.67 0.13
C LYS A 343 -43.90 -9.98 1.49
N ALA A 344 -42.65 -9.91 1.94
CA ALA A 344 -42.29 -9.11 3.11
C ALA A 344 -42.44 -7.61 2.80
N LYS A 345 -42.77 -6.83 3.83
CA LYS A 345 -42.78 -5.36 3.76
C LYS A 345 -41.36 -4.84 3.87
N LYS A 346 -41.04 -3.85 3.03
CA LYS A 346 -39.80 -3.08 3.17
C LYS A 346 -39.89 -2.24 4.44
N PHE A 347 -38.79 -2.14 5.16
CA PHE A 347 -38.64 -1.12 6.19
C PHE A 347 -38.54 0.24 5.48
N THR A 348 -39.61 1.02 5.50
CA THR A 348 -39.61 2.42 5.06
C THR A 348 -39.57 3.27 6.32
N GLU A 349 -38.49 4.02 6.52
CA GLU A 349 -38.45 5.12 7.49
C GLU A 349 -39.45 6.21 7.12
#